data_AF-A0A8J9WNH5-F1
#
_entry.id   AF-A0A8J9WNH5-F1
#
_cell.length_a   1.000
_cell.length_b   1.000
_cell.length_c   1.000
_cell.angle_alpha   90.00
_cell.angle_beta   90.00
_cell.angle_gamma   90.00
#
_symmetry.space_group_name_H-M   'P 1'
#
loop_
_entity.id
_entity.type
_entity.pdbx_description
1 polymer ?
#
loop_
_entity_poly.entity_id
_entity_poly.type
_entity_poly.pdbx_seq_one_letter_code
_entity_poly.pdbx_strand_id
1 'polypeptide(L)'
;MSKATPAGLLHLYRQILRAHATVLPPPLRTMGDAYAREEFRRHRDAKTTPAQWAAFMQEWQRYLSMLHGTADLPEGSGDIPDDVLQTLNEDQKRQLARLQEEAARAREEILKGVPPEA
;
A
#
# COMPACT_ATOMS: atom_id res chain seq x y z
N MET A 1 28.62 -4.32 -16.92
CA MET A 1 27.37 -4.17 -17.70
C MET A 1 26.51 -3.15 -16.99
N SER A 2 26.27 -2.00 -17.62
CA SER A 2 25.58 -0.86 -16.99
C SER A 2 24.15 -1.24 -16.60
N LYS A 3 23.76 -0.88 -15.36
CA LYS A 3 22.41 -1.09 -14.83
C LYS A 3 21.44 -0.19 -15.60
N ALA A 4 20.77 -0.72 -16.62
CA ALA A 4 19.76 0.01 -17.36
C ALA A 4 18.54 0.22 -16.44
N THR A 5 18.36 1.44 -15.97
CA THR A 5 17.19 1.86 -15.19
C THR A 5 16.08 2.22 -16.17
N PRO A 6 14.85 1.73 -16.00
CA PRO A 6 13.77 2.02 -16.93
C PRO A 6 13.45 3.52 -16.98
N ALA A 7 13.13 4.00 -18.19
CA ALA A 7 12.62 5.35 -18.38
C ALA A 7 11.32 5.52 -17.56
N GLY A 8 11.17 6.66 -16.89
CA GLY A 8 10.00 6.95 -16.07
C GLY A 8 10.06 6.50 -14.60
N LEU A 9 11.07 5.71 -14.18
CA LEU A 9 11.18 5.29 -12.77
C LEU A 9 11.22 6.46 -11.80
N LEU A 10 12.02 7.49 -12.09
CA LEU A 10 12.11 8.71 -11.27
C LEU A 10 10.82 9.53 -11.30
N HIS A 11 10.07 9.47 -12.40
CA HIS A 11 8.79 10.15 -12.50
C HIS A 11 7.76 9.48 -11.59
N LEU A 12 7.64 8.14 -11.69
CA LEU A 12 6.76 7.34 -10.85
C LEU A 12 7.09 7.50 -9.36
N TYR A 13 8.38 7.44 -8.99
CA TYR A 13 8.82 7.66 -7.61
C TYR A 13 8.37 9.03 -7.06
N ARG A 14 8.53 10.10 -7.85
CA ARG A 14 8.07 11.44 -7.45
C ARG A 14 6.55 11.53 -7.32
N GLN A 15 5.80 10.85 -8.19
CA GLN A 15 4.34 10.82 -8.11
C GLN A 15 3.88 10.13 -6.82
N ILE A 16 4.51 9.01 -6.46
CA ILE A 16 4.23 8.31 -5.18
C ILE A 16 4.49 9.21 -3.99
N LEU A 17 5.64 9.88 -3.91
CA LEU A 17 5.93 10.78 -2.79
C LEU A 17 4.96 11.96 -2.72
N ARG A 18 4.51 12.48 -3.86
CA ARG A 18 3.45 13.51 -3.88
C ARG A 18 2.14 12.95 -3.37
N ALA A 19 1.73 11.77 -3.84
CA ALA A 19 0.51 11.11 -3.40
C ALA A 19 0.56 10.87 -1.88
N HIS A 20 1.67 10.34 -1.33
CA HIS A 20 1.86 10.22 0.11
C HIS A 20 1.66 11.54 0.85
N ALA A 21 2.25 12.63 0.34
CA ALA A 21 2.11 13.95 0.95
C ALA A 21 0.68 14.50 0.91
N THR A 22 -0.12 14.12 -0.09
CA THR A 22 -1.50 14.60 -0.24
C THR A 22 -2.53 13.73 0.47
N VAL A 23 -2.34 12.40 0.51
CA VAL A 23 -3.38 11.47 0.96
C VAL A 23 -3.10 10.80 2.30
N LEU A 24 -1.83 10.71 2.73
CA LEU A 24 -1.48 9.99 3.95
C LEU A 24 -1.31 10.93 5.14
N PRO A 25 -1.77 10.53 6.34
CA PRO A 25 -1.46 11.25 7.57
C PRO A 25 0.05 11.21 7.90
N PRO A 26 0.56 12.14 8.73
CA PRO A 26 2.00 12.31 8.95
C PRO A 26 2.77 11.04 9.36
N PRO A 27 2.26 10.18 10.27
CA PRO A 27 2.95 8.94 10.63
C PRO A 27 3.05 7.96 9.44
N LEU A 28 1.94 7.76 8.72
CA LEU A 28 1.89 6.85 7.57
C LEU A 28 2.72 7.37 6.40
N ARG A 29 2.73 8.67 6.16
CA ARG A 29 3.60 9.31 5.17
C ARG A 29 5.08 9.04 5.49
N THR A 30 5.48 9.26 6.75
CA THR A 30 6.89 9.07 7.15
C THR A 30 7.34 7.63 6.92
N MET A 31 6.51 6.66 7.32
CA MET A 31 6.75 5.24 7.09
C MET A 31 6.78 4.90 5.59
N GLY A 32 5.77 5.37 4.84
CA GLY A 32 5.63 5.11 3.41
C GLY A 32 6.78 5.71 2.57
N ASP A 33 7.20 6.93 2.86
CA ASP A 33 8.32 7.61 2.19
C ASP A 33 9.64 6.86 2.42
N ALA A 34 9.88 6.38 3.65
CA ALA A 34 11.06 5.58 3.98
C ALA A 34 11.04 4.23 3.25
N TYR A 35 9.88 3.54 3.25
CA TYR A 35 9.70 2.27 2.55
C TYR A 35 9.92 2.41 1.04
N ALA A 36 9.22 3.35 0.39
CA ALA A 36 9.34 3.57 -1.06
C ALA A 36 10.77 3.93 -1.47
N ARG A 37 11.47 4.75 -0.68
CA ARG A 37 12.89 5.07 -0.93
C ARG A 37 13.74 3.80 -0.94
N GLU A 38 13.57 2.94 0.05
CA GLU A 38 14.38 1.74 0.20
C GLU A 38 14.08 0.72 -0.91
N GLU A 39 12.81 0.51 -1.25
CA GLU A 39 12.42 -0.42 -2.32
C GLU A 39 12.94 0.02 -3.69
N PHE A 40 12.78 1.29 -4.06
CA PHE A 40 13.31 1.81 -5.33
C PHE A 40 14.84 1.73 -5.38
N ARG A 41 15.52 1.99 -4.25
CA ARG A 41 16.98 1.86 -4.15
C ARG A 41 17.40 0.40 -4.32
N ARG A 42 16.80 -0.52 -3.57
CA ARG A 42 17.06 -1.97 -3.65
C ARG A 42 16.86 -2.49 -5.05
N HIS A 43 15.74 -2.15 -5.68
CA HIS A 43 15.40 -2.65 -7.01
C HIS A 43 16.32 -2.11 -8.10
N ARG A 44 16.76 -0.85 -7.98
CA ARG A 44 17.79 -0.26 -8.86
C ARG A 44 19.16 -0.89 -8.65
N ASP A 45 19.51 -1.18 -7.40
CA ASP A 45 20.85 -1.64 -7.05
C ASP A 45 21.01 -3.16 -7.24
N ALA A 46 19.91 -3.91 -7.30
CA ALA A 46 19.86 -5.33 -7.63
C ALA A 46 20.18 -5.62 -9.12
N LYS A 47 20.49 -6.90 -9.41
CA LYS A 47 20.61 -7.40 -10.79
C LYS A 47 19.21 -7.69 -11.34
N THR A 48 18.49 -6.64 -11.67
CA THR A 48 17.08 -6.70 -12.11
C THR A 48 16.99 -6.94 -13.61
N THR A 49 16.22 -7.94 -14.02
CA THR A 49 15.95 -8.24 -15.43
C THR A 49 14.89 -7.29 -16.01
N PRO A 50 14.78 -7.14 -17.35
CA PRO A 50 13.73 -6.32 -17.95
C PRO A 50 12.31 -6.73 -17.54
N ALA A 51 12.04 -8.03 -17.38
CA ALA A 51 10.74 -8.54 -16.94
C ALA A 51 10.44 -8.15 -15.49
N GLN A 52 11.44 -8.22 -14.60
CA GLN A 52 11.30 -7.77 -13.21
C GLN A 52 11.06 -6.25 -13.14
N TRP A 53 11.73 -5.46 -13.98
CA TRP A 53 11.46 -4.02 -14.09
C TRP A 53 10.03 -3.72 -14.55
N ALA A 54 9.52 -4.47 -15.53
CA ALA A 54 8.16 -4.31 -16.01
C ALA A 54 7.14 -4.61 -14.90
N ALA A 55 7.31 -5.73 -14.18
CA ALA A 55 6.47 -6.08 -13.05
C ALA A 55 6.55 -5.04 -11.92
N PHE A 56 7.75 -4.58 -11.56
CA PHE A 56 7.95 -3.54 -10.56
C PHE A 56 7.21 -2.25 -10.94
N MET A 57 7.40 -1.75 -12.17
CA MET A 57 6.72 -0.55 -12.65
C MET A 57 5.20 -0.71 -12.63
N GLN A 58 4.67 -1.87 -13.04
CA GLN A 58 3.25 -2.16 -13.02
C GLN A 58 2.65 -2.12 -11.61
N GLU A 59 3.28 -2.79 -10.65
CA GLU A 59 2.79 -2.82 -9.26
C GLU A 59 2.81 -1.45 -8.60
N TRP A 60 3.88 -0.68 -8.80
CA TRP A 60 3.96 0.69 -8.25
C TRP A 60 3.02 1.68 -8.95
N GLN A 61 2.72 1.47 -10.24
CA GLN A 61 1.68 2.23 -10.94
C GLN A 61 0.28 1.89 -10.40
N ARG A 62 0.01 0.60 -10.11
CA ARG A 62 -1.24 0.16 -9.47
C ARG A 62 -1.37 0.78 -8.08
N TYR A 63 -0.33 0.72 -7.26
CA TYR A 63 -0.31 1.34 -5.94
C TYR A 63 -0.59 2.86 -6.01
N LEU A 64 0.03 3.58 -6.95
CA LEU A 64 -0.25 4.99 -7.17
C LEU A 64 -1.73 5.24 -7.53
N SER A 65 -2.31 4.42 -8.41
CA SER A 65 -3.73 4.49 -8.73
C SER A 65 -4.62 4.23 -7.51
N MET A 66 -4.23 3.31 -6.62
CA MET A 66 -4.95 3.04 -5.36
C MET A 66 -4.91 4.26 -4.44
N LEU A 67 -3.76 4.92 -4.30
CA LEU A 67 -3.63 6.16 -3.52
C LEU A 67 -4.51 7.28 -4.06
N HIS A 68 -4.71 7.35 -5.38
CA HIS A 68 -5.60 8.33 -6.01
C HIS A 68 -7.08 7.92 -6.01
N GLY A 69 -7.41 6.69 -5.56
CA GLY A 69 -8.78 6.16 -5.65
C GLY A 69 -9.26 5.90 -7.09
N THR A 70 -8.33 5.80 -8.05
CA THR A 70 -8.62 5.56 -9.47
C THR A 70 -8.21 4.15 -9.92
N ALA A 71 -7.77 3.30 -8.99
CA ALA A 71 -7.50 1.91 -9.28
C ALA A 71 -8.83 1.19 -9.50
N ASP A 72 -8.91 0.44 -10.59
CA ASP A 72 -9.89 -0.62 -10.77
C ASP A 72 -9.46 -1.76 -9.83
N LEU A 73 -9.80 -1.59 -8.55
CA LEU A 73 -9.58 -2.62 -7.56
C LEU A 73 -10.55 -3.75 -7.89
N PRO A 74 -10.09 -5.01 -8.03
CA PRO A 74 -11.03 -6.10 -7.78
C PRO A 74 -11.65 -5.82 -6.41
N GLU A 75 -12.98 -5.84 -6.32
CA GLU A 75 -13.71 -5.70 -5.05
C GLU A 75 -12.94 -6.44 -3.96
N GLY A 76 -12.45 -5.73 -2.93
CA GLY A 76 -11.69 -6.35 -1.85
C GLY A 76 -10.16 -6.21 -1.87
N SER A 77 -9.61 -4.97 -1.91
CA SER A 77 -8.30 -4.75 -1.26
C SER A 77 -8.39 -4.68 0.28
N GLY A 78 -9.61 -4.70 0.81
CA GLY A 78 -9.92 -4.76 2.24
C GLY A 78 -11.25 -5.46 2.58
N ASP A 79 -12.13 -5.63 1.59
CA ASP A 79 -13.39 -6.36 1.78
C ASP A 79 -13.17 -7.88 1.67
N ILE A 80 -13.78 -8.60 2.62
CA ILE A 80 -13.81 -10.05 2.57
C ILE A 80 -14.88 -10.46 1.57
N PRO A 81 -14.57 -11.35 0.60
CA PRO A 81 -15.55 -11.81 -0.38
C PRO A 81 -16.82 -12.38 0.29
N ASP A 82 -17.98 -12.11 -0.30
CA ASP A 82 -19.28 -12.51 0.25
C ASP A 82 -19.39 -14.03 0.46
N ASP A 83 -18.81 -14.82 -0.42
CA ASP A 83 -18.77 -16.28 -0.30
C ASP A 83 -17.96 -16.71 0.93
N VAL A 84 -16.84 -16.05 1.21
CA VAL A 84 -16.03 -16.29 2.42
C VAL A 84 -16.81 -15.88 3.67
N LEU A 85 -17.49 -14.73 3.66
CA LEU A 85 -18.32 -14.27 4.79
C LEU A 85 -19.43 -15.27 5.15
N GLN A 86 -20.02 -15.93 4.15
CA GLN A 86 -21.07 -16.93 4.35
C GLN A 86 -20.55 -18.24 4.97
N THR A 87 -19.25 -18.54 4.84
CA THR A 87 -18.65 -19.74 5.46
C THR A 87 -18.31 -19.55 6.95
N LEU A 88 -18.32 -18.32 7.46
CA LEU A 88 -17.98 -18.03 8.84
C LEU A 88 -19.08 -18.50 9.80
N ASN A 89 -18.67 -19.13 10.91
CA ASN A 89 -19.58 -19.39 12.02
C ASN A 89 -19.85 -18.12 12.84
N GLU A 90 -20.83 -18.17 13.75
CA GLU A 90 -21.24 -16.99 14.53
C GLU A 90 -20.13 -16.42 15.41
N ASP A 91 -19.20 -17.24 15.90
CA ASP A 91 -18.08 -16.78 16.71
C ASP A 91 -17.04 -16.05 15.85
N GLN A 92 -16.75 -16.58 14.66
CA GLN A 92 -15.88 -15.97 13.67
C GLN A 92 -16.43 -14.66 13.14
N LYS A 93 -17.76 -14.55 12.93
CA LYS A 93 -18.41 -13.29 12.56
C LYS A 93 -18.27 -12.23 13.65
N ARG A 94 -18.46 -12.61 14.93
CA ARG A 94 -18.27 -11.69 16.06
C ARG A 94 -16.81 -11.22 16.17
N GLN A 95 -15.86 -12.14 15.98
CA GLN A 95 -14.44 -11.80 15.99
C GLN A 95 -14.05 -10.88 14.82
N LEU A 96 -14.59 -11.14 13.63
CA LEU A 96 -14.39 -10.28 12.47
C LEU A 96 -14.93 -8.87 12.72
N ALA A 97 -16.15 -8.75 13.23
CA ALA A 97 -16.75 -7.45 13.55
C ALA A 97 -15.90 -6.66 14.56
N ARG A 98 -15.41 -7.34 15.62
CA ARG A 98 -14.50 -6.74 16.59
C ARG A 98 -13.19 -6.27 15.93
N LEU A 99 -12.61 -7.09 15.06
CA LEU A 99 -11.38 -6.74 14.35
C LEU A 99 -11.57 -5.54 13.43
N GLN A 100 -12.71 -5.44 12.75
CA GLN A 100 -13.05 -4.29 11.90
C GLN A 100 -13.18 -3.01 12.73
N GLU A 101 -13.82 -3.08 13.90
CA GLU A 101 -13.93 -1.95 14.83
C GLU A 101 -12.57 -1.51 15.38
N GLU A 102 -11.74 -2.47 15.82
CA GLU A 102 -10.38 -2.20 16.30
C GLU A 102 -9.50 -1.61 15.20
N ALA A 103 -9.59 -2.13 13.96
CA ALA A 103 -8.85 -1.60 12.81
C ALA A 103 -9.32 -0.17 12.43
N ALA A 104 -10.62 0.10 12.49
CA ALA A 104 -11.16 1.44 12.24
C ALA A 104 -10.69 2.43 13.31
N ARG A 105 -10.70 2.01 14.58
CA ARG A 105 -10.21 2.81 15.71
C ARG A 105 -8.71 3.07 15.59
N ALA A 106 -7.91 2.04 15.34
CA ALA A 106 -6.47 2.19 15.14
C ALA A 106 -6.15 3.10 13.95
N ARG A 107 -6.91 2.99 12.85
CA ARG A 107 -6.80 3.91 11.70
C ARG A 107 -7.08 5.35 12.11
N GLU A 108 -8.09 5.58 12.94
CA GLU A 108 -8.44 6.92 13.43
C GLU A 108 -7.39 7.45 14.41
N GLU A 109 -6.86 6.64 15.31
CA GLU A 109 -5.79 6.99 16.25
C GLU A 109 -4.49 7.34 15.50
N ILE A 110 -4.11 6.53 14.50
CA ILE A 110 -2.98 6.80 13.59
C ILE A 110 -3.21 8.10 12.82
N LEU A 111 -4.42 8.35 12.33
CA LEU A 111 -4.79 9.60 11.64
C LEU A 111 -4.69 10.82 12.57
N LYS A 112 -5.02 10.66 13.85
CA LYS A 112 -4.91 11.69 14.89
C LYS A 112 -3.50 11.84 15.47
N GLY A 113 -2.55 10.97 15.11
CA GLY A 113 -1.19 10.98 15.64
C GLY A 113 -1.09 10.56 17.11
N VAL A 114 -2.09 9.87 17.64
CA VAL A 114 -2.09 9.33 19.01
C VAL A 114 -1.50 7.91 18.94
N PRO A 115 -0.44 7.59 19.69
CA PRO A 115 0.09 6.24 19.71
C PRO A 115 -0.95 5.28 20.34
N PRO A 116 -1.12 4.07 19.79
CA PRO A 116 -2.04 3.09 20.36
C PRO A 116 -1.56 2.73 21.77
N GLU A 117 -2.48 2.74 22.75
CA GLU A 117 -2.20 2.22 24.08
C GLU A 117 -1.94 0.70 23.96
N ALA A 118 -0.78 0.26 24.45
CA ALA A 118 -0.31 -1.12 24.42
C ALA A 118 -0.82 -1.93 25.63
#